data_AF-A0A7R7VXP3-F1
#
_entry.id   AF-A0A7R7VXP3-F1
#
_cell.length_a   1.000
_cell.length_b   1.000
_cell.length_c   1.000
_cell.angle_alpha   90.00
_cell.angle_beta   90.00
_cell.angle_gamma   90.00
#
_symmetry.space_group_name_H-M   'P 1'
#
loop_
_entity.id
_entity.type
_entity.pdbx_description
1 polymer ?
#
loop_
_entity_poly.entity_id
_entity_poly.type
_entity_poly.pdbx_seq_one_letter_code
_entity_poly.pdbx_strand_id
1 'polypeptide(L)'
;MDHDDRSDLSFVPPSSRSGSRTPRRIRKQPPQDTVKQFWDQFSTKFPGKVYTVLPDNSYARSKAARIPKGAIQGQNAAKPYDQARSECERAVNRIVRECERLNQRYTDPHFDIEVDLKSGRRDYLDGLDVCNLEMQPKGVKRVTVSDLKAAR
;
A
#
# COMPACT_ATOMS: atom_id res chain seq x y z
N MET A 1 32.60 -15.40 45.76
CA MET A 1 32.80 -16.52 46.68
C MET A 1 31.57 -17.42 46.57
N ASP A 2 31.82 -18.69 46.24
CA ASP A 2 31.06 -19.88 46.68
C ASP A 2 29.63 -20.04 46.07
N HIS A 3 29.25 -21.03 45.24
CA HIS A 3 29.48 -22.50 45.22
C HIS A 3 29.02 -23.17 46.53
N ASP A 4 28.22 -24.23 46.61
CA ASP A 4 27.44 -25.07 45.66
C ASP A 4 26.16 -25.56 46.44
N ASP A 5 25.23 -26.43 46.00
CA ASP A 5 25.22 -27.37 44.87
C ASP A 5 23.81 -27.67 44.29
N ARG A 6 23.90 -28.31 43.12
CA ARG A 6 23.05 -29.23 42.34
C ARG A 6 22.29 -30.32 43.15
N SER A 7 21.33 -30.96 42.48
CA SER A 7 20.67 -32.25 42.82
C SER A 7 19.40 -32.26 43.69
N ASP A 8 18.23 -32.32 43.03
CA ASP A 8 17.19 -33.29 43.40
C ASP A 8 16.58 -33.91 42.13
N LEU A 9 17.11 -35.08 41.75
CA LEU A 9 16.61 -35.90 40.66
C LEU A 9 15.69 -36.99 41.21
N SER A 10 14.45 -36.62 41.55
CA SER A 10 13.40 -37.57 41.91
C SER A 10 12.89 -38.33 40.68
N PHE A 11 13.70 -39.30 40.22
CA PHE A 11 13.34 -40.26 39.17
C PHE A 11 12.26 -41.21 39.69
N VAL A 12 11.01 -41.00 39.24
CA VAL A 12 9.90 -41.93 39.45
C VAL A 12 9.46 -42.48 38.08
N PRO A 13 9.79 -43.74 37.73
CA PRO A 13 9.27 -44.37 36.53
C PRO A 13 7.80 -44.79 36.77
N PRO A 14 6.95 -44.77 35.74
CA PRO A 14 6.27 -46.03 35.48
C PRO A 14 6.02 -46.36 34.00
N SER A 15 5.85 -47.67 33.79
CA SER A 15 5.20 -48.28 32.64
C SER A 15 5.89 -48.14 31.28
N SER A 16 6.88 -49.01 31.10
CA SER A 16 6.99 -49.83 29.90
C SER A 16 5.64 -50.42 29.51
N ARG A 17 4.82 -49.68 28.74
CA ARG A 17 3.62 -50.23 28.11
C ARG A 17 4.06 -51.18 27.01
N SER A 18 4.29 -52.43 27.40
CA SER A 18 4.41 -53.58 26.51
C SER A 18 3.09 -53.76 25.75
N GLY A 19 2.95 -53.00 24.67
CA GLY A 19 1.91 -53.17 23.67
C GLY A 19 2.55 -53.84 22.47
N SER A 20 2.21 -55.10 22.21
CA SER A 20 2.71 -55.82 21.04
C SER A 20 2.40 -55.01 19.78
N ARG A 21 3.44 -54.54 19.09
CA ARG A 21 3.31 -53.84 17.81
C ARG A 21 3.00 -54.85 16.71
N THR A 22 1.81 -55.43 16.77
CA THR A 22 1.22 -56.06 15.59
C THR A 22 1.20 -55.02 14.47
N PRO A 23 1.63 -55.37 13.24
CA PRO A 23 1.66 -54.41 12.14
C PRO A 23 0.22 -53.99 11.85
N ARG A 24 -0.09 -52.72 12.15
CA ARG A 24 -1.43 -52.16 11.94
C ARG A 24 -1.73 -52.26 10.44
N ARG A 25 -2.58 -53.22 10.04
CA ARG A 25 -3.01 -53.41 8.65
C ARG A 25 -3.46 -52.06 8.12
N ILE A 26 -2.70 -51.49 7.19
CA ILE A 26 -3.07 -50.28 6.47
C ILE A 26 -4.32 -50.65 5.68
N ARG A 27 -5.49 -50.24 6.17
CA ARG A 27 -6.75 -50.42 5.44
C ARG A 27 -6.61 -49.62 4.16
N LYS A 28 -6.78 -50.28 3.00
CA LYS A 28 -6.77 -49.64 1.69
C LYS A 28 -8.03 -48.77 1.55
N GLN A 29 -8.02 -47.59 2.17
CA GLN A 29 -9.01 -46.56 1.92
C GLN A 29 -8.71 -45.92 0.57
N PRO A 30 -9.74 -45.50 -0.20
CA PRO A 30 -9.51 -44.72 -1.40
C PRO A 30 -8.81 -43.40 -1.02
N PRO A 31 -7.91 -42.87 -1.87
CA PRO A 31 -7.08 -41.72 -1.51
C PRO A 31 -7.90 -40.49 -1.09
N GLN A 32 -9.11 -40.34 -1.65
CA GLN A 32 -10.03 -39.25 -1.30
C GLN A 32 -10.53 -39.33 0.15
N ASP A 33 -10.76 -40.53 0.71
CA ASP A 33 -11.18 -40.67 2.11
C ASP A 33 -10.05 -40.32 3.08
N THR A 34 -8.79 -40.54 2.68
CA THR A 34 -7.60 -40.15 3.45
C THR A 34 -7.46 -38.63 3.47
N VAL A 35 -7.61 -37.98 2.31
CA VAL A 35 -7.60 -36.50 2.19
C VAL A 35 -8.76 -35.89 2.98
N LYS A 36 -9.97 -36.49 2.89
CA LYS A 36 -11.13 -36.03 3.64
C LYS A 36 -10.91 -36.14 5.16
N GLN A 37 -10.42 -37.28 5.65
CA GLN A 37 -10.11 -37.46 7.08
C GLN A 37 -9.04 -36.48 7.58
N PHE A 38 -8.04 -36.16 6.74
CA PHE A 38 -7.05 -35.13 7.06
C PHE A 38 -7.71 -33.76 7.25
N TRP A 39 -8.56 -33.31 6.31
CA TRP A 39 -9.26 -32.02 6.45
C TRP A 39 -10.28 -32.01 7.60
N ASP A 40 -10.99 -33.12 7.83
CA ASP A 40 -11.93 -33.27 8.94
C ASP A 40 -11.25 -33.08 10.32
N GLN A 41 -9.92 -33.29 10.44
CA GLN A 41 -9.14 -33.02 11.66
C GLN A 41 -8.85 -31.53 11.90
N PHE A 42 -8.82 -30.70 10.85
CA PHE A 42 -8.60 -29.25 10.97
C PHE A 42 -9.91 -28.46 11.10
N SER A 43 -11.06 -29.04 10.70
CA SER A 43 -12.38 -28.42 10.79
C SER A 43 -13.15 -28.83 12.05
N THR A 44 -13.00 -28.08 13.14
CA THR A 44 -13.84 -28.25 14.34
C THR A 44 -15.29 -27.83 14.06
N LYS A 45 -16.27 -28.67 14.44
CA LYS A 45 -17.72 -28.42 14.22
C LYS A 45 -18.25 -27.13 14.88
N PHE A 46 -17.56 -26.65 15.90
CA PHE A 46 -17.81 -25.39 16.58
C PHE A 46 -16.55 -24.52 16.51
N PRO A 47 -16.29 -23.85 15.37
CA PRO A 47 -15.15 -22.94 15.28
C PRO A 47 -15.41 -21.75 16.22
N GLY A 48 -14.50 -21.52 17.17
CA GLY A 48 -14.54 -20.32 17.99
C GLY A 48 -14.47 -19.07 17.11
N LYS A 49 -15.21 -18.01 17.47
CA LYS A 49 -15.29 -16.80 16.65
C LYS A 49 -13.97 -16.00 16.75
N VAL A 50 -13.05 -16.27 15.85
CA VAL A 50 -11.75 -15.59 15.77
C VAL A 50 -11.95 -14.18 15.23
N TYR A 51 -11.80 -13.17 16.09
CA TYR A 51 -11.93 -11.76 15.70
C TYR A 51 -10.63 -11.17 15.12
N THR A 52 -9.48 -11.81 15.35
CA THR A 52 -8.16 -11.35 14.89
C THR A 52 -7.28 -12.55 14.55
N VAL A 53 -6.79 -12.62 13.30
CA VAL A 53 -5.81 -13.62 12.84
C VAL A 53 -4.35 -13.14 12.97
N LEU A 54 -4.14 -11.92 13.45
CA LEU A 54 -2.83 -11.29 13.60
C LEU A 54 -2.34 -11.39 15.05
N PRO A 55 -1.01 -11.50 15.28
CA PRO A 55 -0.42 -11.41 16.62
C PRO A 55 -0.81 -10.12 17.35
N ASP A 56 -0.78 -10.18 18.67
CA ASP A 56 -1.20 -9.07 19.53
C ASP A 56 -0.31 -7.84 19.35
N ASN A 57 -0.88 -6.80 18.73
CA ASN A 57 -0.20 -5.54 18.46
C ASN A 57 -0.80 -4.42 19.32
N SER A 58 0.00 -3.87 20.22
CA SER A 58 -0.37 -2.75 21.11
C SER A 58 -0.78 -1.48 20.33
N TYR A 59 -0.21 -1.26 19.15
CA TYR A 59 -0.63 -0.19 18.24
C TYR A 59 -2.04 -0.44 17.68
N ALA A 60 -2.36 -1.68 17.32
CA ALA A 60 -3.69 -2.04 16.82
C ALA A 60 -4.76 -1.89 17.91
N ARG A 61 -4.47 -2.31 19.15
CA ARG A 61 -5.37 -2.09 20.30
C ARG A 61 -5.63 -0.61 20.58
N SER A 62 -4.57 0.21 20.62
CA SER A 62 -4.70 1.64 20.92
C SER A 62 -5.38 2.43 19.80
N LYS A 63 -5.16 2.06 18.52
CA LYS A 63 -5.96 2.53 17.38
C LYS A 63 -7.43 2.13 17.53
N ALA A 64 -7.73 0.85 17.75
CA ALA A 64 -9.10 0.34 17.86
C ALA A 64 -9.88 0.95 19.04
N ALA A 65 -9.22 1.21 20.17
CA ALA A 65 -9.83 1.91 21.30
C ALA A 65 -10.17 3.38 21.01
N ARG A 66 -9.49 4.01 20.04
CA ARG A 66 -9.76 5.38 19.56
C ARG A 66 -10.76 5.44 18.40
N ILE A 67 -11.12 4.30 17.80
CA ILE A 67 -12.20 4.27 16.80
C ILE A 67 -13.53 4.43 17.54
N PRO A 68 -14.37 5.43 17.19
CA PRO A 68 -15.67 5.60 17.83
C PRO A 68 -16.54 4.36 17.61
N LYS A 69 -17.01 3.77 18.72
CA LYS A 69 -17.86 2.57 18.69
C LYS A 69 -19.29 2.96 18.33
N GLY A 70 -19.58 2.98 17.05
CA GLY A 70 -20.91 3.22 16.51
C GLY A 70 -20.96 2.88 15.02
N ALA A 71 -22.15 2.95 14.41
CA ALA A 71 -22.23 2.98 12.96
C ALA A 71 -21.47 4.23 12.49
N ILE A 72 -20.38 4.02 11.74
CA ILE A 72 -19.72 5.12 11.03
C ILE A 72 -20.72 5.59 9.99
N GLN A 73 -21.47 6.64 10.32
CA GLN A 73 -22.39 7.25 9.39
C GLN A 73 -21.56 7.70 8.19
N GLY A 74 -21.79 7.06 7.04
CA GLY A 74 -21.08 7.35 5.81
C GLY A 74 -21.29 8.83 5.50
N GLN A 75 -20.28 9.64 5.80
CA GLN A 75 -20.32 11.06 5.51
C GLN A 75 -20.43 11.18 3.99
N ASN A 76 -21.48 11.87 3.53
CA ASN A 76 -21.78 11.93 2.11
C ASN A 76 -20.56 12.52 1.39
N ALA A 77 -19.93 11.74 0.51
CA ALA A 77 -18.58 12.01 0.03
C ALA A 77 -18.50 13.27 -0.86
N ALA A 78 -19.64 13.75 -1.34
CA ALA A 78 -19.78 15.06 -1.95
C ALA A 78 -20.05 16.13 -0.87
N LYS A 79 -19.08 17.02 -0.64
CA LYS A 79 -19.37 18.33 -0.05
C LYS A 79 -20.41 19.05 -0.92
N PRO A 80 -21.33 19.85 -0.36
CA PRO A 80 -22.22 20.67 -1.17
C PRO A 80 -21.39 21.62 -2.04
N TYR A 81 -21.85 21.86 -3.27
CA TYR A 81 -21.15 22.65 -4.28
C TYR A 81 -20.68 24.01 -3.74
N ASP A 82 -21.54 24.73 -3.01
CA ASP A 82 -21.23 26.05 -2.46
C ASP A 82 -20.10 26.02 -1.42
N GLN A 83 -19.98 24.95 -0.64
CA GLN A 83 -18.86 24.78 0.30
C GLN A 83 -17.56 24.53 -0.46
N ALA A 84 -17.56 23.65 -1.47
CA ALA A 84 -16.38 23.39 -2.30
C ALA A 84 -15.93 24.68 -3.02
N ARG A 85 -16.88 25.45 -3.57
CA ARG A 85 -16.65 26.76 -4.17
C ARG A 85 -15.98 27.74 -3.21
N SER A 86 -16.54 27.91 -2.00
CA SER A 86 -15.97 28.82 -0.99
C SER A 86 -14.58 28.39 -0.49
N GLU A 87 -14.31 27.07 -0.44
CA GLU A 87 -12.97 26.55 -0.16
C GLU A 87 -11.98 26.88 -1.30
N CYS A 88 -12.37 26.71 -2.56
CA CYS A 88 -11.56 27.05 -3.73
C CYS A 88 -11.29 28.57 -3.83
N GLU A 89 -12.32 29.41 -3.74
CA GLU A 89 -12.18 30.89 -3.79
C GLU A 89 -11.22 31.39 -2.71
N ARG A 90 -11.32 30.86 -1.48
CA ARG A 90 -10.41 31.17 -0.37
C ARG A 90 -8.97 30.69 -0.63
N ALA A 91 -8.79 29.54 -1.27
CA ALA A 91 -7.46 29.04 -1.65
C ALA A 91 -6.82 29.92 -2.73
N VAL A 92 -7.56 30.28 -3.77
CA VAL A 92 -7.11 31.20 -4.84
C VAL A 92 -6.75 32.57 -4.26
N ASN A 93 -7.62 33.16 -3.43
CA ASN A 93 -7.34 34.45 -2.77
C ASN A 93 -6.09 34.42 -1.88
N ARG A 94 -5.76 33.28 -1.27
CA ARG A 94 -4.50 33.09 -0.53
C ARG A 94 -3.29 33.05 -1.46
N ILE A 95 -3.39 32.33 -2.58
CA ILE A 95 -2.32 32.22 -3.58
C ILE A 95 -2.04 33.59 -4.20
N VAL A 96 -3.07 34.30 -4.67
CA VAL A 96 -2.95 35.65 -5.26
C VAL A 96 -2.22 36.60 -4.31
N ARG A 97 -2.65 36.68 -3.04
CA ARG A 97 -2.00 37.54 -2.04
C ARG A 97 -0.51 37.21 -1.83
N GLU A 98 -0.15 35.93 -1.85
CA GLU A 98 1.26 35.52 -1.68
C GLU A 98 2.09 35.82 -2.93
N CYS A 99 1.54 35.59 -4.12
CA CYS A 99 2.16 35.96 -5.40
C CYS A 99 2.36 37.49 -5.53
N GLU A 100 1.37 38.29 -5.14
CA GLU A 100 1.47 39.76 -5.08
C GLU A 100 2.54 40.20 -4.07
N ARG A 101 2.54 39.62 -2.85
CA ARG A 101 3.52 39.91 -1.79
C ARG A 101 4.96 39.59 -2.22
N LEU A 102 5.15 38.56 -3.04
CA LEU A 102 6.44 38.15 -3.58
C LEU A 102 6.78 38.81 -4.94
N ASN A 103 5.84 39.52 -5.55
CA ASN A 103 5.90 40.01 -6.93
C ASN A 103 6.30 38.91 -7.95
N GLN A 104 5.67 37.73 -7.83
CA GLN A 104 5.95 36.56 -8.66
C GLN A 104 4.69 36.11 -9.42
N ARG A 105 4.86 35.72 -10.69
CA ARG A 105 3.79 35.06 -11.45
C ARG A 105 3.52 33.69 -10.83
N TYR A 106 2.25 33.33 -10.66
CA TYR A 106 1.86 31.98 -10.26
C TYR A 106 2.24 30.97 -11.35
N THR A 107 2.82 29.85 -10.92
CA THR A 107 3.11 28.67 -11.75
C THR A 107 2.64 27.44 -10.97
N ASP A 108 1.88 26.55 -11.60
CA ASP A 108 1.42 25.31 -10.97
C ASP A 108 2.52 24.24 -11.08
N PRO A 109 3.03 23.67 -9.97
CA PRO A 109 4.02 22.59 -10.00
C PRO A 109 3.57 21.33 -10.74
N HIS A 110 2.27 21.11 -10.90
CA HIS A 110 1.68 19.95 -11.60
C HIS A 110 1.21 20.28 -13.02
N PHE A 111 1.22 21.55 -13.43
CA PHE A 111 0.73 22.01 -14.73
C PHE A 111 1.58 23.17 -15.26
N ASP A 112 2.90 22.93 -15.37
CA ASP A 112 3.85 23.90 -15.94
C ASP A 112 4.04 23.63 -17.44
N ILE A 113 3.31 24.40 -18.26
CA ILE A 113 3.38 24.39 -19.73
C ILE A 113 4.79 24.70 -20.25
N GLU A 114 5.55 25.57 -19.57
CA GLU A 114 6.89 25.92 -20.01
C GLU A 114 7.89 24.79 -19.77
N VAL A 115 7.78 24.10 -18.64
CA VAL A 115 8.60 22.91 -18.35
C VAL A 115 8.19 21.75 -19.27
N ASP A 116 6.89 21.54 -19.52
CA ASP A 116 6.41 20.48 -20.40
C ASP A 116 6.92 20.67 -21.85
N LEU A 117 6.81 21.89 -22.39
CA LEU A 117 7.31 22.24 -23.72
C LEU A 117 8.85 22.12 -23.83
N LYS A 118 9.59 22.54 -22.80
CA LYS A 118 11.07 22.52 -22.80
C LYS A 118 11.65 21.12 -22.53
N SER A 119 10.96 20.29 -21.74
CA SER A 119 11.38 18.92 -21.44
C SER A 119 10.99 17.92 -22.52
N GLY A 120 10.01 18.26 -23.36
CA GLY A 120 9.55 17.39 -24.45
C GLY A 120 8.71 16.20 -23.96
N ARG A 121 8.20 16.24 -22.72
CA ARG A 121 7.29 15.23 -22.17
C ARG A 121 5.92 15.28 -22.84
N ARG A 122 5.40 16.50 -23.03
CA ARG A 122 4.12 16.83 -23.69
C ARG A 122 2.90 16.27 -22.94
N ASP A 123 3.03 16.05 -21.63
CA ASP A 123 2.01 15.48 -20.75
C ASP A 123 0.74 16.36 -20.68
N TYR A 124 0.86 17.65 -21.00
CA TYR A 124 -0.23 18.65 -20.92
C TYR A 124 -0.54 19.33 -22.26
N LEU A 125 0.28 19.06 -23.30
CA LEU A 125 0.20 19.71 -24.60
C LEU A 125 -0.38 18.81 -25.71
N ASP A 126 -0.35 17.49 -25.50
CA ASP A 126 -1.00 16.52 -26.38
C ASP A 126 -2.35 16.08 -25.79
N GLY A 127 -3.33 15.82 -26.66
CA GLY A 127 -4.61 15.23 -26.26
C GLY A 127 -4.50 13.71 -26.10
N LEU A 128 -5.40 13.11 -25.31
CA LEU A 128 -5.36 11.68 -24.96
C LEU A 128 -5.20 10.74 -26.17
N ASP A 129 -5.86 11.06 -27.29
CA ASP A 129 -5.81 10.28 -28.55
C ASP A 129 -5.05 11.00 -29.68
N VAL A 130 -4.61 12.26 -29.50
CA VAL A 130 -4.13 13.12 -30.59
C VAL A 130 -2.94 13.98 -30.16
N CYS A 131 -1.78 13.74 -30.77
CA CYS A 131 -0.63 14.62 -30.64
C CYS A 131 -0.89 15.98 -31.31
N ASN A 132 -0.79 17.07 -30.56
CA ASN A 132 -0.86 18.42 -31.07
C ASN A 132 0.45 18.77 -31.80
N LEU A 133 0.44 18.71 -33.13
CA LEU A 133 1.60 19.04 -33.97
C LEU A 133 1.82 20.55 -34.12
N GLU A 134 0.83 21.39 -33.80
CA GLU A 134 0.94 22.85 -33.91
C GLU A 134 1.89 23.43 -32.85
N MET A 135 1.82 22.88 -31.64
CA MET A 135 2.66 23.22 -30.49
C MET A 135 4.03 22.50 -30.52
N GLN A 136 4.49 22.04 -31.69
CA GLN A 136 5.87 21.58 -31.85
C GLN A 136 6.78 22.75 -32.24
N PRO A 137 7.92 22.95 -31.55
CA PRO A 137 8.86 24.00 -31.93
C PRO A 137 9.44 23.70 -33.32
N LYS A 138 9.11 24.55 -34.30
CA LYS A 138 9.58 24.43 -35.69
C LYS A 138 11.10 24.60 -35.70
N GLY A 139 11.81 23.48 -35.82
CA GLY A 139 13.27 23.41 -35.71
C GLY A 139 13.99 24.23 -36.79
N VAL A 140 14.50 25.39 -36.41
CA VAL A 140 15.46 26.14 -37.23
C VAL A 140 16.81 25.42 -37.14
N LYS A 141 17.43 25.12 -38.28
CA LYS A 141 18.78 24.51 -38.32
C LYS A 141 19.76 25.39 -37.55
N ARG A 142 20.35 24.86 -36.47
CA ARG A 142 21.43 25.53 -35.74
C ARG A 142 22.70 25.40 -36.57
N VAL A 143 23.15 26.51 -37.17
CA VAL A 143 24.43 26.58 -37.89
C VAL A 143 25.54 26.28 -36.88
N THR A 144 26.31 25.23 -37.13
CA THR A 144 27.50 24.90 -36.34
C THR A 144 28.71 25.65 -36.91
N VAL A 145 29.77 25.84 -36.10
CA VAL A 145 31.01 26.48 -36.57
C VAL A 145 31.69 25.73 -37.73
N SER A 146 31.38 24.43 -37.88
CA SER A 146 31.73 23.60 -39.02
C SER A 146 31.10 24.08 -40.33
N ASP A 147 29.82 24.45 -40.30
CA ASP A 147 29.06 24.88 -41.48
C ASP A 147 29.53 26.26 -41.98
N LEU A 148 29.92 27.15 -41.07
CA LEU A 148 30.57 28.43 -41.37
C LEU A 148 31.93 28.28 -42.06
N LYS A 149 32.62 27.14 -41.85
CA LYS A 149 33.93 26.85 -42.45
C LYS A 149 33.82 26.17 -43.81
N ALA A 150 32.65 25.65 -44.18
CA ALA A 150 32.36 25.06 -45.49
C ALA A 150 31.81 26.08 -46.51
N ALA A 151 31.54 27.32 -46.09
CA ALA A 151 30.96 28.39 -46.90
C ALA A 151 31.99 29.46 -47.35
N ARG A 152 33.28 29.12 -47.37
CA ARG A 152 34.40 29.99 -47.74
C ARG A 152 35.46 29.23 -48.54
#